data_AF-A0A1H8NZ21-F1
#
_entry.id   AF-A0A1H8NZ21-F1
#
_cell.length_a   1.000
_cell.length_b   1.000
_cell.length_c   1.000
_cell.angle_alpha   90.00
_cell.angle_beta   90.00
_cell.angle_gamma   90.00
#
_symmetry.space_group_name_H-M   'P 1'
#
loop_
_entity.id
_entity.type
_entity.pdbx_description
1 polymer ?
#
loop_
_entity_poly.entity_id
_entity_poly.type
_entity_poly.pdbx_seq_one_letter_code
_entity_poly.pdbx_strand_id
1 'polypeptide(L)'
;MEVRNCMEDLVFEVLDEVIERNKDMCKCPKCRADIAAIALNFLPSRYIATARGEMYSKIKTLEQQFAIDIITAITYACQIVGKNPHHGQGE
;
A
#
# COMPACT_ATOMS: atom_id res chain seq x y z
N MET A 1 -22.67 6.22 6.52
CA MET A 1 -21.30 6.11 7.05
C MET A 1 -20.64 4.96 6.34
N GLU A 2 -19.50 5.17 5.70
CA GLU A 2 -18.75 4.12 5.00
C GLU A 2 -17.63 3.63 5.92
N VAL A 3 -17.50 2.33 6.08
CA VAL A 3 -16.40 1.71 6.83
C VAL A 3 -15.29 1.41 5.85
N ARG A 4 -14.10 1.98 6.06
CA ARG A 4 -12.94 1.76 5.20
C ARG A 4 -11.66 1.55 6.00
N ASN A 5 -10.71 0.81 5.44
CA ASN A 5 -9.38 0.67 6.02
C ASN A 5 -8.57 1.92 5.69
N CYS A 6 -8.17 2.70 6.70
CA CYS A 6 -7.38 3.90 6.48
C CYS A 6 -5.94 3.61 6.01
N MET A 7 -5.46 2.37 6.19
CA MET A 7 -4.15 1.95 5.67
C MET A 7 -4.12 1.87 4.15
N GLU A 8 -5.27 1.70 3.49
CA GLU A 8 -5.33 1.63 2.02
C GLU A 8 -4.82 2.93 1.38
N ASP A 9 -5.31 4.08 1.84
CA ASP A 9 -4.90 5.38 1.30
C ASP A 9 -3.39 5.60 1.49
N LEU A 10 -2.89 5.35 2.70
CA LEU A 10 -1.47 5.51 3.03
C LEU A 10 -0.57 4.58 2.22
N VAL A 11 -0.99 3.32 2.04
CA VAL A 11 -0.23 2.36 1.23
C VAL A 11 -0.19 2.83 -0.23
N PHE A 12 -1.30 3.29 -0.80
CA PHE A 12 -1.30 3.77 -2.19
C PHE A 12 -0.45 5.03 -2.38
N GLU A 13 -0.47 5.97 -1.44
CA GLU A 13 0.39 7.16 -1.48
C GLU A 13 1.88 6.80 -1.50
N VAL A 14 2.31 5.91 -0.59
CA VAL A 14 3.72 5.49 -0.51
C VAL A 14 4.11 4.55 -1.65
N LEU A 15 3.19 3.71 -2.13
CA LEU A 15 3.43 2.76 -3.21
C LEU A 15 3.85 3.46 -4.49
N ASP A 16 3.19 4.56 -4.83
CA ASP A 16 3.51 5.33 -6.03
C ASP A 16 4.93 5.91 -5.93
N GLU A 17 5.32 6.45 -4.78
CA GLU A 17 6.68 6.93 -4.56
C GLU A 17 7.74 5.83 -4.69
N VAL A 18 7.48 4.65 -4.13
CA VAL A 18 8.43 3.52 -4.16
C VAL A 18 8.57 2.95 -5.58
N ILE A 19 7.46 2.78 -6.30
CA ILE A 19 7.47 2.29 -7.69
C ILE A 19 8.13 3.30 -8.63
N GLU A 20 7.95 4.61 -8.40
CA GLU A 20 8.62 5.63 -9.21
C GLU A 20 10.14 5.58 -9.08
N ARG A 21 10.64 5.33 -7.86
CA ARG A 21 12.09 5.22 -7.58
C ARG A 21 12.69 3.91 -8.07
N ASN A 22 11.92 2.82 -8.12
CA ASN A 22 12.37 1.51 -8.58
C ASN A 22 12.14 1.29 -10.08
N LYS A 23 13.14 1.58 -10.90
CA LYS A 23 13.09 1.43 -12.37
C LYS A 23 12.89 -0.02 -12.84
N ASP A 24 13.32 -0.98 -12.03
CA ASP A 24 13.28 -2.41 -12.38
C ASP A 24 11.91 -3.06 -12.08
N MET A 25 10.98 -2.31 -11.48
CA MET A 25 9.65 -2.80 -11.12
C MET A 25 8.63 -2.56 -12.23
N CYS A 26 7.77 -3.55 -12.49
CA CYS A 26 6.64 -3.33 -13.37
C CYS A 26 5.63 -2.36 -12.76
N LYS A 27 5.19 -1.38 -13.56
CA LYS A 27 4.22 -0.35 -13.17
C LYS A 27 2.79 -0.62 -13.64
N CYS A 28 2.51 -1.83 -14.13
CA CYS A 28 1.18 -2.14 -14.64
C CYS A 28 0.14 -2.19 -13.49
N PRO A 29 -1.16 -1.95 -13.78
CA PRO A 29 -2.20 -1.97 -12.76
C PRO A 29 -2.28 -3.29 -11.98
N LYS A 30 -2.04 -4.43 -12.65
CA LYS A 30 -2.05 -5.76 -12.01
C LYS A 30 -0.94 -5.89 -10.96
N CYS A 31 0.32 -5.59 -11.31
CA CYS A 31 1.43 -5.64 -10.37
C CYS A 31 1.25 -4.64 -9.21
N ARG A 32 0.74 -3.43 -9.50
CA ARG A 32 0.46 -2.43 -8.46
C ARG A 32 -0.59 -2.95 -7.47
N ALA A 33 -1.66 -3.57 -7.96
CA ALA A 33 -2.68 -4.19 -7.13
C ALA A 33 -2.14 -5.35 -6.29
N ASP A 34 -1.32 -6.23 -6.88
CA ASP A 34 -0.69 -7.34 -6.17
C ASP A 34 0.23 -6.86 -5.04
N ILE A 35 1.05 -5.83 -5.30
CA ILE A 35 1.94 -5.25 -4.31
C ILE A 35 1.13 -4.64 -3.16
N ALA A 36 0.09 -3.86 -3.48
CA ALA A 36 -0.79 -3.27 -2.48
C ALA A 36 -1.49 -4.35 -1.63
N ALA A 37 -2.00 -5.42 -2.26
CA ALA A 37 -2.67 -6.51 -1.57
C ALA A 37 -1.74 -7.24 -0.59
N ILE A 38 -0.51 -7.57 -1.03
CA ILE A 38 0.49 -8.22 -0.17
C ILE A 38 0.87 -7.28 0.99
N ALA A 39 1.11 -6.00 0.71
CA ALA A 39 1.47 -5.02 1.73
C ALA A 39 0.34 -4.85 2.77
N LEU A 40 -0.91 -4.71 2.33
CA LEU A 40 -2.07 -4.55 3.22
C LEU A 40 -2.35 -5.81 4.05
N ASN A 41 -2.09 -7.00 3.52
CA ASN A 41 -2.19 -8.24 4.28
C ASN A 41 -1.10 -8.39 5.35
N PHE A 42 0.05 -7.72 5.18
CA PHE A 42 1.14 -7.73 6.15
C PHE A 42 0.96 -6.67 7.24
N LEU A 43 0.23 -5.58 6.94
CA LEU A 43 -0.01 -4.47 7.85
C LEU A 43 -1.27 -4.69 8.71
N PRO A 44 -1.31 -4.16 9.95
CA PRO A 44 -2.51 -4.23 10.76
C PRO A 44 -3.63 -3.38 10.13
N SER A 45 -4.75 -4.01 9.77
CA SER A 45 -5.91 -3.31 9.24
C SER A 45 -6.49 -2.33 10.27
N ARG A 46 -6.81 -1.11 9.84
CA ARG A 46 -7.40 -0.06 10.71
C ARG A 46 -8.66 0.49 10.07
N TYR A 47 -9.79 -0.06 10.49
CA TYR A 47 -11.10 0.34 9.98
C TYR A 47 -11.65 1.55 10.69
N ILE A 48 -12.21 2.46 9.90
CA ILE A 48 -12.73 3.73 10.37
C ILE A 48 -14.11 4.00 9.78
N ALA A 49 -14.98 4.66 10.57
CA ALA A 49 -16.38 4.91 10.22
C ALA A 49 -16.72 6.41 10.31
N THR A 50 -15.92 7.31 9.72
CA THR A 50 -16.09 8.76 9.95
C THR A 50 -15.69 9.65 8.76
N ALA A 51 -16.17 10.90 8.79
CA ALA A 51 -15.88 11.95 7.81
C ALA A 51 -14.40 12.39 7.91
N ARG A 52 -13.66 12.23 6.80
CA ARG A 52 -12.21 12.43 6.56
C ARG A 52 -11.41 13.35 7.52
N GLY A 53 -11.90 14.50 7.97
CA GLY A 53 -11.07 15.58 8.55
C GLY A 53 -10.38 15.29 9.90
N GLU A 54 -11.12 15.05 10.98
CA GLU A 54 -10.53 14.94 12.34
C GLU A 54 -9.68 13.69 12.52
N MET A 55 -10.03 12.62 11.81
CA MET A 55 -9.32 11.36 11.89
C MET A 55 -8.03 11.37 11.09
N TYR A 56 -7.99 12.08 9.95
CA TYR A 56 -6.76 12.28 9.19
C TYR A 56 -5.69 12.94 10.04
N SER A 57 -6.05 13.92 10.88
CA SER A 57 -5.08 14.54 11.80
C SER A 57 -4.49 13.56 12.81
N LYS A 58 -5.28 12.60 13.33
CA LYS A 58 -4.79 11.56 14.25
C LYS A 58 -3.95 10.50 13.54
N ILE A 59 -4.34 10.15 12.32
CA ILE A 59 -3.55 9.25 11.45
C ILE A 59 -2.22 9.91 11.11
N LYS A 60 -2.20 11.21 10.79
CA LYS A 60 -1.00 11.98 10.46
C LYS A 60 0.07 11.95 11.56
N THR A 61 -0.37 12.00 12.81
CA THR A 61 0.54 11.91 13.96
C THR A 61 1.15 10.51 14.10
N LEU A 62 0.39 9.46 13.75
CA LEU A 62 0.87 8.08 13.76
C LEU A 62 1.61 7.69 12.46
N GLU A 63 1.50 8.53 11.43
CA GLU A 63 2.01 8.32 10.07
C GLU A 63 3.52 8.12 10.04
N GLN A 64 4.29 8.79 10.91
CA GLN A 64 5.75 8.60 10.95
C GLN A 64 6.15 7.17 11.33
N GLN A 65 5.42 6.55 12.25
CA GLN A 65 5.71 5.19 12.67
C GLN A 65 5.20 4.19 11.64
N PHE A 66 4.04 4.45 11.05
CA PHE A 66 3.51 3.61 9.98
C PHE A 66 4.28 3.73 8.67
N ALA A 67 4.93 4.86 8.39
CA ALA A 67 5.67 5.05 7.16
C ALA A 67 6.79 4.01 7.01
N ILE A 68 7.52 3.70 8.09
CA ILE A 68 8.58 2.69 8.08
C ILE A 68 8.00 1.31 7.79
N ASP A 69 6.92 0.94 8.48
CA ASP A 69 6.25 -0.36 8.30
C ASP A 69 5.67 -0.50 6.90
N ILE A 70 5.04 0.55 6.37
CA ILE A 70 4.47 0.61 5.03
C ILE A 70 5.57 0.47 3.98
N ILE A 71 6.65 1.24 4.08
CA ILE A 71 7.79 1.14 3.15
C ILE A 71 8.38 -0.27 3.18
N THR A 72 8.52 -0.86 4.37
CA THR A 72 9.05 -2.22 4.54
C THR A 72 8.13 -3.26 3.88
N ALA A 73 6.83 -3.17 4.14
CA ALA A 73 5.82 -4.06 3.57
C ALA A 73 5.74 -3.95 2.05
N ILE A 74 5.75 -2.72 1.51
CA ILE A 74 5.78 -2.47 0.06
C ILE A 74 7.06 -3.02 -0.53
N THR A 75 8.23 -2.75 0.06
CA THR A 75 9.52 -3.25 -0.46
C THR A 75 9.56 -4.77 -0.49
N TYR A 76 9.01 -5.43 0.53
CA TYR A 76 8.88 -6.88 0.57
C TYR A 76 7.93 -7.40 -0.53
N ALA A 77 6.75 -6.78 -0.67
CA ALA A 77 5.77 -7.13 -1.70
C ALA A 77 6.34 -6.94 -3.13
N CYS A 78 7.07 -5.85 -3.34
CA CYS A 78 7.83 -5.56 -4.56
C CYS A 78 8.79 -6.71 -4.91
N GLN A 79 9.53 -7.27 -3.94
CA GLN A 79 10.42 -8.40 -4.18
C GLN A 79 9.67 -9.68 -4.57
N ILE A 80 8.49 -9.92 -4.01
CA ILE A 80 7.66 -11.10 -4.33
C ILE A 80 7.12 -10.97 -5.76
N VAL A 81 6.44 -9.86 -6.04
CA VAL A 81 5.80 -9.62 -7.34
C VAL A 81 6.86 -9.50 -8.44
N GLY A 82 7.99 -8.85 -8.17
CA GLY A 82 9.09 -8.76 -9.15
C GLY A 82 9.69 -10.12 -9.53
N LYS A 83 9.70 -11.10 -8.61
CA LYS A 83 10.17 -12.47 -8.88
C LYS A 83 9.16 -13.32 -9.65
N ASN A 84 7.87 -13.13 -9.38
CA ASN A 84 6.78 -13.89 -10.00
C ASN A 84 5.61 -12.96 -10.35
N PRO A 85 5.71 -12.16 -11.41
CA PRO A 85 4.67 -11.19 -11.68
C PRO A 85 3.49 -11.87 -12.39
N HIS A 86 2.26 -11.62 -11.91
CA HIS A 86 1.05 -12.18 -12.53
C HIS A 86 0.65 -11.52 -13.85
N HIS A 87 1.24 -10.38 -14.20
CA HIS A 87 0.94 -9.73 -15.47
C HIS A 87 1.36 -10.60 -16.66
N GLY A 88 0.43 -11.00 -17.51
CA GLY A 88 0.70 -11.91 -18.64
C GLY A 88 0.49 -13.39 -18.34
N GLN A 89 0.17 -13.77 -17.09
CA GLN A 89 -0.57 -15.00 -16.86
C GLN A 89 -2.02 -14.70 -17.25
N GLY A 90 -2.43 -15.30 -18.37
CA GLY A 90 -3.71 -15.04 -19.02
C GLY A 90 -4.91 -15.19 -18.08
N GLU A 91 -5.88 -14.32 -18.29
CA GLU A 91 -7.29 -14.57 -17.97
C GLU A 91 -7.90 -15.45 -19.08
#